data_AF-A0A413UV68-F1
#
_entry.id   AF-A0A413UV68-F1
#
_cell.length_a   1.000
_cell.length_b   1.000
_cell.length_c   1.000
_cell.angle_alpha   90.00
_cell.angle_beta   90.00
_cell.angle_gamma   90.00
#
_symmetry.space_group_name_H-M   'P 1'
#
loop_
_entity.id
_entity.type
_entity.pdbx_description
1 polymer ?
#
loop_
_entity_poly.entity_id
_entity_poly.type
_entity_poly.pdbx_seq_one_letter_code
_entity_poly.pdbx_strand_id
1 'polypeptide(L)'
;MNVYEAINEMRACTKRGECFSFSFMSYSYERRKSNGVVRVEHAQLRKQSRKEHNRFADYMLNFIDMDTLEYGICWQPLLLEFNGHELELK
;
A
#
# COMPACT_ATOMS: atom_id res chain seq x y z
N MET A 1 -15.76 -0.06 -0.25
CA MET A 1 -14.97 -0.07 -1.50
C MET A 1 -14.19 -1.37 -1.53
N ASN A 2 -13.99 -2.01 -2.68
CA ASN A 2 -13.17 -3.23 -2.72
C ASN A 2 -11.67 -2.90 -2.88
N VAL A 3 -10.80 -3.87 -2.54
CA VAL A 3 -9.35 -3.69 -2.58
C VAL A 3 -8.84 -3.30 -3.98
N TYR A 4 -9.40 -3.88 -5.05
CA TYR A 4 -8.96 -3.57 -6.42
C TYR A 4 -9.31 -2.15 -6.84
N GLU A 5 -10.51 -1.68 -6.48
CA GLU A 5 -10.95 -0.29 -6.69
C GLU A 5 -10.01 0.68 -5.96
N ALA A 6 -9.71 0.41 -4.68
CA ALA A 6 -8.80 1.23 -3.88
C ALA A 6 -7.41 1.34 -4.52
N ILE A 7 -6.84 0.22 -4.98
CA ILE A 7 -5.52 0.21 -5.63
C ILE A 7 -5.52 1.03 -6.92
N ASN A 8 -6.59 0.96 -7.72
CA ASN A 8 -6.72 1.76 -8.92
C ASN A 8 -6.79 3.25 -8.60
N GLU A 9 -7.52 3.64 -7.57
CA GLU A 9 -7.58 5.03 -7.10
C GLU A 9 -6.23 5.51 -6.53
N MET A 10 -5.52 4.70 -5.75
CA MET A 10 -4.16 5.02 -5.28
C MET A 10 -3.20 5.33 -6.44
N ARG A 11 -3.28 4.54 -7.52
CA ARG A 11 -2.50 4.78 -8.76
C ARG A 11 -2.93 6.06 -9.46
N ALA A 12 -4.24 6.34 -9.50
CA ALA A 12 -4.77 7.54 -10.12
C ALA A 12 -4.35 8.82 -9.35
N CYS A 13 -4.46 8.83 -8.02
CA CYS A 13 -3.96 9.91 -7.16
C CYS A 13 -2.47 10.17 -7.40
N THR A 14 -1.66 9.11 -7.35
CA THR A 14 -0.21 9.20 -7.59
C THR A 14 0.10 9.79 -8.97
N LYS A 15 -0.63 9.37 -10.02
CA LYS A 15 -0.44 9.90 -11.38
C LYS A 15 -0.78 11.39 -11.50
N ARG A 16 -1.73 11.87 -10.70
CA ARG A 16 -2.06 13.30 -10.59
C ARG A 16 -1.09 14.09 -9.70
N GLY A 17 -0.15 13.43 -9.03
CA GLY A 17 0.74 14.04 -8.05
C GLY A 17 0.08 14.31 -6.70
N GLU A 18 -1.09 13.71 -6.46
CA GLU A 18 -1.85 13.84 -5.22
C GLU A 18 -1.43 12.76 -4.20
N CYS A 19 -1.47 13.12 -2.93
CA CYS A 19 -1.33 12.17 -1.83
C CYS A 19 -2.68 11.52 -1.49
N PHE A 20 -2.63 10.35 -0.87
CA PHE A 20 -3.77 9.67 -0.30
C PHE A 20 -3.43 9.10 1.08
N SER A 21 -4.42 8.93 1.94
CA SER A 21 -4.27 8.21 3.19
C SER A 21 -4.70 6.76 3.03
N PHE A 22 -4.04 5.86 3.75
CA PHE A 22 -4.42 4.46 3.78
C PHE A 22 -3.90 3.78 5.04
N SER A 23 -4.49 2.63 5.38
CA SER A 23 -3.99 1.78 6.44
C SER A 23 -3.91 0.32 6.01
N PHE A 24 -2.97 -0.41 6.61
CA PHE A 24 -2.72 -1.81 6.29
C PHE A 24 -2.15 -2.56 7.49
N MET A 25 -2.33 -3.87 7.53
CA MET A 25 -1.63 -4.72 8.49
C MET A 25 -0.18 -4.92 8.03
N SER A 26 0.80 -4.53 8.84
CA SER A 26 2.21 -4.80 8.53
C SER A 26 2.48 -6.31 8.58
N TYR A 27 3.29 -6.81 7.65
CA TYR A 27 3.70 -8.21 7.66
C TYR A 27 5.05 -8.43 7.00
N SER A 28 5.97 -9.06 7.73
CA SER A 28 7.23 -9.58 7.20
C SER A 28 7.08 -11.07 6.91
N TYR A 29 7.11 -11.44 5.63
CA TYR A 29 7.02 -12.83 5.20
C TYR A 29 8.19 -13.68 5.72
N GLU A 30 9.41 -13.16 5.64
CA GLU A 30 10.62 -13.86 6.09
C GLU A 30 10.63 -14.11 7.61
N ARG A 31 10.23 -13.10 8.40
CA ARG A 31 10.22 -13.17 9.87
C ARG A 31 8.94 -13.77 10.42
N ARG A 32 7.93 -14.01 9.58
CA ARG A 32 6.57 -14.46 9.97
C ARG A 32 5.99 -13.61 11.11
N LYS A 33 6.16 -12.30 11.02
CA LYS A 33 5.79 -11.37 12.10
C LYS A 33 5.08 -10.14 11.55
N SER A 34 4.08 -9.69 12.29
CA SER A 34 3.43 -8.39 12.13
C SER A 34 3.85 -7.46 13.26
N ASN A 35 3.97 -6.16 12.96
CA ASN A 35 4.11 -5.09 13.95
C ASN A 35 2.78 -4.36 14.19
N GLY A 36 1.65 -4.91 13.72
CA GLY A 36 0.33 -4.31 13.84
C GLY A 36 -0.05 -3.45 12.63
N VAL A 37 -1.11 -2.66 12.83
CA VAL A 37 -1.66 -1.75 11.82
C VAL A 37 -0.73 -0.56 11.62
N VAL A 38 -0.46 -0.25 10.35
CA VAL A 38 0.26 0.95 9.92
C VAL A 38 -0.74 1.86 9.23
N ARG A 39 -0.70 3.15 9.57
CA ARG A 39 -1.50 4.20 8.95
C ARG A 39 -0.56 5.26 8.39
N VAL A 40 -0.82 5.69 7.16
CA VAL A 40 -0.05 6.73 6.47
C VAL A 40 -1.04 7.76 5.97
N GLU A 41 -0.85 9.03 6.35
CA GLU A 41 -1.77 10.11 5.98
C GLU A 41 -1.48 10.68 4.60
N HIS A 42 -0.21 10.79 4.22
CA HIS A 42 0.19 11.37 2.93
C HIS A 42 1.07 10.41 2.13
N ALA A 43 0.49 9.38 1.54
CA ALA A 43 1.21 8.41 0.73
C ALA A 43 1.18 8.74 -0.78
N GLN A 44 2.25 8.36 -1.47
CA GLN A 44 2.28 8.22 -2.93
C GLN A 44 2.84 6.85 -3.33
N LEU A 45 2.28 6.23 -4.37
CA LEU A 45 2.84 5.00 -4.90
C LEU A 45 4.15 5.27 -5.65
N ARG A 46 5.07 4.30 -5.57
CA ARG A 46 6.35 4.33 -6.27
C ARG A 46 6.41 3.29 -7.38
N LYS A 47 7.55 3.26 -8.08
CA LYS A 47 7.90 2.22 -9.03
C LYS A 47 7.79 0.85 -8.34
N GLN A 48 6.89 0.01 -8.86
CA GLN A 48 6.67 -1.33 -8.35
C GLN A 48 7.82 -2.26 -8.74
N SER A 49 8.10 -3.24 -7.89
CA SER A 49 9.13 -4.25 -8.14
C SER A 49 8.76 -5.09 -9.36
N ARG A 50 9.77 -5.59 -10.10
CA ARG A 50 9.54 -6.52 -11.22
C ARG A 50 9.58 -7.97 -10.73
N LYS A 51 8.80 -8.84 -11.36
CA LYS A 51 8.77 -10.29 -11.05
C LYS A 51 10.14 -10.96 -11.09
N GLU A 52 10.99 -10.52 -12.02
CA GLU A 52 12.38 -10.99 -12.20
C GLU A 52 13.22 -10.85 -10.92
N HIS A 53 12.89 -9.88 -10.07
CA HIS A 53 13.63 -9.59 -8.83
C HIS A 53 12.82 -9.88 -7.57
N ASN A 54 11.51 -10.09 -7.67
CA ASN A 54 10.66 -10.39 -6.54
C ASN A 54 9.44 -11.22 -6.96
N ARG A 55 9.38 -12.47 -6.47
CA ARG A 55 8.28 -13.41 -6.73
C ARG A 55 6.90 -12.85 -6.34
N PHE A 56 6.84 -11.95 -5.37
CA PHE A 56 5.61 -11.39 -4.84
C PHE A 56 5.29 -9.99 -5.40
N ALA A 57 6.01 -9.54 -6.42
CA ALA A 57 5.85 -8.21 -7.02
C ALA A 57 4.39 -7.83 -7.32
N ASP A 58 3.58 -8.78 -7.82
CA ASP A 58 2.17 -8.54 -8.15
C ASP A 58 1.29 -8.23 -6.94
N TYR A 59 1.73 -8.62 -5.74
CA TYR A 59 0.95 -8.53 -4.50
C TYR A 59 1.46 -7.42 -3.58
N MET A 60 2.46 -6.65 -3.99
CA MET A 60 3.02 -5.57 -3.19
C MET A 60 2.74 -4.20 -3.81
N LEU A 61 2.69 -3.20 -2.94
CA LEU A 61 2.64 -1.79 -3.26
C LEU A 61 3.83 -1.12 -2.58
N ASN A 62 4.79 -0.67 -3.38
CA ASN A 62 5.83 0.23 -2.93
C ASN A 62 5.26 1.64 -2.81
N PHE A 63 5.49 2.31 -1.68
CA PHE A 63 5.03 3.68 -1.44
C PHE A 63 6.14 4.53 -0.80
N ILE A 64 5.92 5.85 -0.79
CA ILE A 64 6.65 6.82 0.03
C ILE A 64 5.62 7.53 0.91
N ASP A 65 5.97 7.68 2.18
CA ASP A 65 5.29 8.59 3.09
C ASP A 65 5.87 10.00 2.87
N MET A 66 5.03 10.94 2.45
CA MET A 66 5.45 12.29 2.12
C MET A 66 5.69 13.16 3.36
N ASP A 67 5.23 12.73 4.55
CA ASP A 67 5.51 13.44 5.81
C ASP A 67 6.91 13.10 6.33
N THR A 68 7.30 11.83 6.24
CA THR A 68 8.58 11.32 6.78
C THR A 68 9.65 11.12 5.72
N LEU A 69 9.28 11.11 4.44
CA LEU A 69 10.09 10.72 3.29
C LEU A 69 10.62 9.28 3.36
N GLU A 70 10.03 8.45 4.22
CA GLU A 70 10.39 7.04 4.34
C GLU A 70 9.72 6.19 3.26
N TYR A 71 10.45 5.17 2.81
CA TYR A 71 9.92 4.19 1.86
C TYR A 71 9.30 3.01 2.58
N GLY A 72 8.15 2.57 2.08
CA GLY A 72 7.44 1.44 2.63
C GLY A 72 6.96 0.46 1.57
N ILE A 73 6.59 -0.72 2.05
CA ILE A 73 5.91 -1.76 1.27
C ILE A 73 4.62 -2.15 1.97
N CYS A 74 3.56 -2.31 1.19
CA CYS A 74 2.28 -2.83 1.65
C CYS A 74 1.93 -4.08 0.83
N TRP A 75 1.45 -5.13 1.49
CA TRP A 75 0.84 -6.26 0.81
C TRP A 75 -0.59 -5.88 0.43
N GLN A 76 -0.94 -5.98 -0.85
CA GLN A 76 -2.29 -5.65 -1.36
C GLN A 76 -3.41 -6.35 -0.57
N PRO A 77 -3.30 -7.66 -0.22
CA PRO A 77 -4.34 -8.33 0.57
C PRO A 77 -4.46 -7.85 2.02
N LEU A 78 -3.50 -7.08 2.52
CA LEU A 78 -3.48 -6.57 3.89
C LEU A 78 -3.95 -5.13 4.00
N LEU A 79 -4.47 -4.55 2.91
CA LEU A 79 -5.11 -3.25 2.91
C LEU A 79 -6.38 -3.28 3.77
N LEU A 80 -6.55 -2.27 4.62
CA LEU A 80 -7.67 -2.15 5.56
C LEU A 80 -8.54 -0.93 5.25
N GLU A 81 -7.92 0.21 4.97
CA GLU A 81 -8.62 1.49 4.71
C GLU A 81 -7.94 2.25 3.57
N PHE A 82 -8.73 2.98 2.79
CA PHE A 82 -8.26 3.98 1.83
C PHE A 82 -9.06 5.27 1.99
N ASN A 83 -8.40 6.40 2.25
CA ASN A 83 -9.01 7.72 2.42
C ASN A 83 -10.21 7.74 3.38
N GLY A 84 -10.12 7.06 4.53
CA GLY A 84 -11.23 6.98 5.49
C GLY A 84 -12.29 5.93 5.15
N HIS A 85 -12.19 5.24 4.01
CA HIS A 85 -13.10 4.17 3.63
C HIS A 85 -12.53 2.80 3.95
N GLU A 86 -13.20 2.04 4.82
CA GLU A 86 -12.89 0.64 5.05
C GLU A 86 -13.04 -0.20 3.77
N LEU A 87 -12.11 -1.12 3.60
CA LEU A 87 -12.01 -1.98 2.42
C LEU A 87 -12.60 -3.35 2.70
N GLU A 88 -13.39 -3.83 1.75
CA GLU A 88 -13.94 -5.18 1.78
C GLU A 88 -13.05 -6.12 0.97
N LEU A 89 -12.67 -7.24 1.58
CA LEU A 89 -12.09 -8.40 0.89
C LEU A 89 -13.26 -9.21 0.31
N LYS A 90 -13.44 -9.15 -1.01
CA LYS A 90 -14.41 -9.97 -1.75
C LYS A 90 -13.73 -11.17 -2.41
#